data_AF-A0A9P0Q1K2-F1
#
_entry.id   AF-A0A9P0Q1K2-F1
#
_cell.length_a   1.000
_cell.length_b   1.000
_cell.length_c   1.000
_cell.angle_alpha   90.00
_cell.angle_beta   90.00
_cell.angle_gamma   90.00
#
_symmetry.space_group_name_H-M   'P 1'
#
loop_
_entity.id
_entity.type
_entity.pdbx_description
1 polymer ?
#
loop_
_entity_poly.entity_id
_entity_poly.type
_entity_poly.pdbx_seq_one_letter_code
_entity_poly.pdbx_strand_id
1 'polypeptide(L)'
;MSSSEVSGKLPKPQMRSLLHSQIKRNLLFTGISVVIAGCYMKFVYSDSNKKAYANFYRDYDIEKEFETMRKKGLFDSCDTD
;
A
#
# COMPACT_ATOMS: atom_id res chain seq x y z
N MET A 1 -34.06 -43.51 -19.04
CA MET A 1 -34.04 -42.51 -20.12
C MET A 1 -32.59 -42.26 -20.49
N SER A 2 -32.16 -42.85 -21.59
CA SER A 2 -30.90 -42.55 -22.26
C SER A 2 -30.98 -41.14 -22.86
N SER A 3 -29.93 -40.33 -22.72
CA SER A 3 -29.50 -39.39 -23.76
C SER A 3 -28.07 -38.90 -23.48
N SER A 4 -27.15 -39.52 -24.23
CA SER A 4 -25.89 -38.98 -24.76
C SER A 4 -24.84 -38.45 -23.78
N GLU A 5 -23.99 -39.36 -23.32
CA GLU A 5 -22.57 -39.05 -23.16
C GLU A 5 -22.00 -38.58 -24.50
N VAL A 6 -21.90 -37.27 -24.71
CA VAL A 6 -20.94 -36.74 -25.68
C VAL A 6 -19.57 -36.84 -25.03
N SER A 7 -19.02 -38.06 -24.99
CA SER A 7 -17.61 -38.29 -24.70
C SER A 7 -16.82 -37.86 -25.92
N GLY A 8 -16.76 -36.54 -26.15
CA GLY A 8 -15.88 -35.94 -27.15
C GLY A 8 -14.44 -36.21 -26.75
N LYS A 9 -13.63 -36.74 -27.68
CA LYS A 9 -12.18 -36.95 -27.48
C LYS A 9 -11.56 -35.70 -26.83
N LEU A 10 -10.95 -35.87 -25.66
CA LEU A 10 -10.21 -34.80 -25.00
C LEU A 10 -9.11 -34.28 -25.94
N PRO A 11 -9.07 -32.98 -26.27
CA PRO A 11 -8.02 -32.44 -27.11
C PRO A 11 -6.67 -32.60 -26.41
N LYS A 12 -5.62 -32.89 -27.18
CA LYS A 12 -4.30 -33.21 -26.62
C LYS A 12 -3.74 -31.97 -25.90
N PRO A 13 -3.45 -32.05 -24.59
CA PRO A 13 -2.92 -30.91 -23.84
C PRO A 13 -1.48 -30.59 -24.29
N GLN A 14 -1.02 -29.39 -23.98
CA GLN A 14 0.36 -28.99 -24.25
C GLN A 14 1.30 -29.83 -23.37
N MET A 15 2.12 -30.70 -23.97
CA MET A 15 3.04 -31.59 -23.21
C MET A 15 4.50 -31.12 -23.17
N ARG A 16 4.80 -29.95 -23.76
CA ARG A 16 6.17 -29.42 -23.85
C ARG A 16 6.16 -27.92 -23.57
N SER A 17 7.28 -27.40 -23.04
CA SER A 17 7.50 -25.97 -22.77
C SER A 17 6.58 -25.33 -21.71
N LEU A 18 6.00 -26.15 -20.82
CA LEU A 18 5.13 -25.68 -19.73
C LEU A 18 5.84 -24.66 -18.83
N LEU A 19 7.09 -24.96 -18.45
CA LEU A 19 7.91 -24.08 -17.61
C LEU A 19 8.13 -22.71 -18.25
N HIS A 20 8.48 -22.67 -19.54
CA HIS A 20 8.74 -21.42 -20.24
C HIS A 20 7.48 -20.55 -20.36
N SER A 21 6.31 -21.18 -20.61
CA SER A 21 5.01 -20.48 -20.60
C SER A 21 4.71 -19.89 -19.22
N GLN A 22 4.95 -20.65 -18.16
CA GLN A 22 4.76 -20.21 -16.78
C GLN A 22 5.69 -19.05 -16.40
N ILE A 23 6.98 -19.12 -16.76
CA ILE A 23 7.94 -18.04 -16.47
C ILE A 23 7.51 -16.73 -17.11
N LYS A 24 7.11 -16.73 -18.39
CA LYS A 24 6.64 -15.50 -19.07
C LYS A 24 5.44 -14.89 -18.37
N ARG A 25 4.46 -15.72 -18.01
CA ARG A 25 3.25 -15.28 -17.32
C ARG A 25 3.58 -14.70 -15.94
N ASN A 26 4.40 -15.41 -15.17
CA ASN A 26 4.78 -14.98 -13.83
C ASN A 26 5.63 -13.70 -13.87
N LEU A 27 6.49 -13.53 -14.87
CA LEU A 27 7.28 -12.31 -15.05
C LEU A 27 6.39 -11.08 -15.30
N LEU A 28 5.35 -11.22 -16.13
CA LEU A 28 4.38 -10.15 -16.36
C LEU A 28 3.65 -9.76 -15.07
N PHE A 29 3.14 -10.75 -14.33
CA PHE A 29 2.47 -10.50 -13.05
C PHE A 29 3.40 -9.88 -12.01
N THR A 30 4.65 -10.33 -11.95
CA THR A 30 5.66 -9.77 -11.04
C THR A 30 5.90 -8.30 -11.38
N GLY A 31 6.11 -7.96 -12.65
CA GLY A 31 6.29 -6.57 -13.08
C GLY A 31 5.14 -5.66 -12.67
N ILE A 32 3.89 -6.11 -12.91
CA ILE A 32 2.70 -5.35 -12.51
C ILE A 32 2.64 -5.19 -10.98
N SER A 33 2.89 -6.26 -10.22
CA SER A 33 2.84 -6.22 -8.76
C SER A 33 3.86 -5.27 -8.14
N VAL A 34 5.07 -5.21 -8.69
CA VAL A 34 6.14 -4.32 -8.22
C VAL A 34 5.78 -2.85 -8.49
N VAL A 35 5.22 -2.54 -9.66
CA VAL A 35 4.78 -1.17 -9.97
C VAL A 35 3.67 -0.73 -9.02
N ILE A 36 2.69 -1.60 -8.76
CA ILE A 36 1.59 -1.29 -7.81
C ILE A 36 2.16 -1.04 -6.40
N ALA A 37 3.05 -1.91 -5.93
CA ALA A 37 3.69 -1.75 -4.61
C ALA A 37 4.50 -0.45 -4.52
N GLY A 38 5.25 -0.11 -5.57
CA GLY A 38 6.01 1.14 -5.64
C GLY A 38 5.10 2.38 -5.61
N CYS A 39 4.02 2.38 -6.38
CA CYS A 39 3.02 3.45 -6.36
C CYS A 39 2.36 3.57 -4.98
N TYR A 40 1.98 2.45 -4.37
CA TYR A 40 1.40 2.45 -3.02
C TYR A 40 2.33 3.10 -2.00
N MET A 41 3.60 2.70 -1.98
CA MET A 41 4.58 3.27 -1.05
C MET A 41 4.82 4.77 -1.29
N LYS A 42 4.82 5.23 -2.54
CA LYS A 42 4.96 6.66 -2.84
C LYS A 42 3.74 7.47 -2.38
N PHE A 43 2.54 7.11 -2.84
CA PHE A 43 1.35 7.92 -2.60
C PHE A 43 0.82 7.76 -1.17
N VAL A 44 0.76 6.53 -0.66
CA VAL A 44 0.17 6.27 0.66
C VAL A 44 1.16 6.58 1.76
N TYR A 45 2.44 6.21 1.61
CA TYR A 45 3.41 6.42 2.68
C TYR A 45 4.12 7.78 2.58
N SER A 46 4.82 8.06 1.48
CA SER A 46 5.58 9.33 1.36
C SER A 46 4.66 10.55 1.37
N ASP A 47 3.66 10.57 0.49
CA ASP A 47 2.93 11.81 0.25
C ASP A 47 1.90 12.11 1.34
N SER A 48 1.28 11.07 1.94
CA SER A 48 0.45 11.21 3.13
C SER A 48 1.23 11.81 4.31
N ASN A 49 2.42 11.29 4.60
CA ASN A 49 3.25 11.81 5.69
C ASN A 49 3.65 13.27 5.45
N LYS A 50 4.12 13.61 4.24
CA LYS A 50 4.46 15.00 3.90
C LYS A 50 3.26 15.94 4.04
N LYS A 51 2.08 15.49 3.60
CA LYS A 51 0.84 16.27 3.71
C LYS A 51 0.42 16.44 5.17
N ALA A 52 0.54 15.40 5.99
CA ALA A 52 0.23 15.48 7.42
C ALA A 52 1.13 16.50 8.15
N TYR A 53 2.44 16.44 7.90
CA TYR A 53 3.38 17.43 8.44
C TYR A 53 3.09 18.84 7.93
N ALA A 54 2.85 19.01 6.63
CA ALA A 54 2.51 20.33 6.07
C ALA A 54 1.22 20.89 6.66
N ASN A 55 0.20 20.06 6.84
CA ASN A 55 -1.07 20.47 7.44
C ASN A 55 -0.90 20.85 8.92
N PHE A 56 -0.07 20.13 9.67
CA PHE A 56 0.22 20.46 11.06
C PHE A 56 0.80 21.87 11.15
N TYR A 57 1.87 22.17 10.42
CA TYR A 57 2.51 23.48 10.46
C TYR A 57 1.75 24.62 9.77
N ARG A 58 0.67 24.33 9.04
CA ARG A 58 -0.09 25.36 8.31
C ARG A 58 -0.80 26.34 9.25
N ASP A 59 -1.40 25.83 10.32
CA ASP A 59 -2.15 26.62 11.30
C ASP A 59 -1.57 26.46 12.72
N TYR A 60 -0.32 26.00 12.84
CA TYR A 60 0.31 25.77 14.14
C TYR A 60 0.75 27.08 14.79
N ASP A 61 0.16 27.39 15.94
CA ASP A 61 0.56 28.50 16.80
C ASP A 61 1.38 27.96 17.98
N ILE A 62 2.67 28.32 17.98
CA ILE A 62 3.66 27.83 18.94
C ILE A 62 3.33 28.33 20.36
N GLU A 63 2.88 29.58 20.50
CA GLU A 63 2.64 30.19 21.81
C GLU A 63 1.43 29.55 22.48
N LYS A 64 0.36 29.31 21.72
CA LYS A 64 -0.86 28.67 22.22
C LYS A 64 -0.62 27.24 22.72
N GLU A 65 0.14 26.45 21.96
CA GLU A 65 0.47 25.07 22.34
C GLU A 65 1.46 25.04 23.52
N PHE A 66 2.42 25.97 23.55
CA PHE A 66 3.31 26.17 24.69
C PHE A 66 2.54 26.50 25.98
N GLU A 67 1.62 27.47 25.94
CA GLU A 67 0.77 27.79 27.09
C GLU A 67 -0.07 26.59 27.55
N THR A 68 -0.59 25.80 26.59
CA THR A 68 -1.37 24.60 26.89
C THR A 68 -0.51 23.55 27.60
N MET A 69 0.75 23.37 27.20
CA MET A 69 1.70 22.46 27.85
C MET A 69 2.20 22.98 29.20
N ARG A 70 2.43 24.29 29.30
CA ARG A 70 2.84 24.97 30.53
C ARG A 70 1.77 24.87 31.61
N LYS A 71 0.50 25.14 31.26
CA LYS A 71 -0.65 24.95 32.17
C LYS A 71 -0.85 23.49 32.62
N LYS A 72 -0.37 22.53 31.83
CA LYS A 72 -0.37 21.10 32.20
C LYS A 72 0.79 20.72 33.14
N GLY A 73 1.70 21.65 33.46
CA GLY A 73 2.85 21.40 34.34
C GLY A 73 3.88 20.44 33.75
N LEU A 74 3.99 20.39 32.41
CA LEU A 74 4.94 19.51 31.74
C LEU A 74 6.37 20.06 31.76
N PHE A 75 6.53 21.37 31.93
CA PHE A 75 7.83 22.04 31.94
C PHE A 75 8.32 22.23 33.37
N ASP A 76 9.56 21.79 33.63
CA ASP A 76 10.27 22.07 34.89
C ASP A 76 10.88 23.49 34.90
N SER A 77 11.09 24.07 33.72
CA SER A 77 11.69 25.40 33.54
C SER A 77 10.70 26.56 33.60
N CYS A 78 9.39 26.30 33.68
CA CYS A 78 8.37 27.33 33.69
C CYS A 78 7.30 26.99 34.72
N ASP A 79 7.04 27.91 35.65
CA ASP A 79 5.99 27.76 36.66
C ASP A 79 4.62 27.57 36.01
N THR A 80 3.64 26.97 36.69
CA THR A 80 2.34 26.61 36.08
C THR A 80 1.30 27.73 36.04
N ASP A 81 1.62 28.93 36.56
CA ASP A 81 0.67 30.01 36.85
C ASP A 81 0.22 30.86 35.66
#